data_AF-A0A2R6EQF2-F1
#
_entry.id   AF-A0A2R6EQF2-F1
#
_cell.length_a   1.000
_cell.length_b   1.000
_cell.length_c   1.000
_cell.angle_alpha   90.00
_cell.angle_beta   90.00
_cell.angle_gamma   90.00
#
_symmetry.space_group_name_H-M   'P 1'
#
loop_
_entity.id
_entity.type
_entity.pdbx_description
1 polymer ?
#
loop_
_entity_poly.entity_id
_entity_poly.type
_entity_poly.pdbx_seq_one_letter_code
_entity_poly.pdbx_strand_id
1 'polypeptide(L)'
;MTARQTLALPDGRTLTYATYGDDDGAPLVFHHGTPGLRVLDELLSDAARERGVRVIAPDRPGFGGEIPIRMWHGTDDGNVPLDPVRAAWRCRPEATLSEVETDHLGSLLAVRNAMVDLAN
;
A
#
# COMPACT_ATOMS: atom_id res chain seq x y z
N MET A 1 -4.41 -2.91 -14.78
CA MET A 1 -5.20 -3.49 -13.66
C MET A 1 -5.26 -5.00 -13.74
N THR A 2 -4.32 -5.65 -13.07
CA THR A 2 -4.48 -7.04 -12.63
C THR A 2 -5.44 -7.12 -11.44
N ALA A 3 -6.19 -8.22 -11.38
CA ALA A 3 -7.23 -8.41 -10.38
C ALA A 3 -6.63 -8.62 -8.98
N ARG A 4 -7.28 -8.06 -7.96
CA ARG A 4 -7.03 -8.39 -6.55
C ARG A 4 -7.22 -9.90 -6.34
N GLN A 5 -6.25 -10.54 -5.70
CA GLN A 5 -6.30 -11.96 -5.33
C GLN A 5 -6.25 -12.13 -3.81
N THR A 6 -6.78 -13.24 -3.31
CA THR A 6 -6.75 -13.58 -1.89
C THR A 6 -6.28 -15.02 -1.68
N LEU A 7 -5.65 -15.26 -0.53
CA LEU A 7 -5.21 -16.58 -0.07
C LEU A 7 -5.57 -16.73 1.41
N ALA A 8 -6.33 -17.78 1.74
CA ALA A 8 -6.61 -18.14 3.12
C ALA A 8 -5.36 -18.78 3.77
N LEU A 9 -5.01 -18.33 4.97
CA LEU A 9 -3.87 -18.81 5.73
C LEU A 9 -4.31 -19.83 6.80
N PRO A 10 -3.43 -20.74 7.25
CA PRO A 10 -3.79 -21.77 8.24
C PRO A 10 -4.29 -21.24 9.59
N ASP A 11 -3.96 -19.98 9.92
CA ASP A 11 -4.40 -19.30 11.14
C ASP A 11 -5.74 -18.54 10.99
N GLY A 12 -6.44 -18.74 9.86
CA GLY A 12 -7.73 -18.13 9.58
C GLY A 12 -7.65 -16.70 9.00
N ARG A 13 -6.45 -16.13 8.84
CA ARG A 13 -6.29 -14.82 8.18
C ARG A 13 -6.40 -14.93 6.66
N THR A 14 -6.70 -13.81 6.01
CA THR A 14 -6.68 -13.69 4.55
C THR A 14 -5.53 -12.80 4.11
N LEU A 15 -4.62 -13.36 3.31
CA LEU A 15 -3.60 -12.60 2.60
C LEU A 15 -4.20 -12.05 1.31
N THR A 16 -4.13 -10.74 1.10
CA THR A 16 -4.48 -10.11 -0.18
C THR A 16 -3.21 -9.79 -0.95
N TYR A 17 -3.20 -10.06 -2.25
CA TYR A 17 -2.06 -9.79 -3.12
C TYR A 17 -2.51 -9.47 -4.55
N ALA A 18 -1.59 -9.00 -5.37
CA ALA A 18 -1.76 -8.86 -6.81
C ALA A 18 -0.53 -9.41 -7.51
N THR A 19 -0.68 -9.71 -8.79
CA THR A 19 0.42 -10.10 -9.66
C THR A 19 0.58 -9.08 -10.78
N TYR A 20 1.81 -8.88 -11.26
CA TYR A 20 2.14 -7.95 -12.34
C TYR A 20 3.22 -8.55 -13.25
N GLY A 21 3.31 -8.06 -14.49
CA GLY A 21 4.32 -8.50 -15.44
C GLY A 21 3.87 -9.70 -16.28
N ASP A 22 4.76 -10.69 -16.41
CA ASP A 22 4.53 -11.91 -17.17
C ASP A 22 4.00 -13.03 -16.26
N ASP A 23 2.80 -13.56 -16.56
CA ASP A 23 2.16 -14.60 -15.74
C ASP A 23 2.93 -15.92 -15.71
N ASP A 24 3.70 -16.19 -16.77
CA ASP A 24 4.56 -17.36 -16.92
C ASP A 24 6.04 -17.06 -16.58
N GLY A 25 6.32 -15.82 -16.14
CA GLY A 25 7.65 -15.35 -15.82
C GLY A 25 8.24 -15.90 -14.52
N ALA A 26 9.52 -15.64 -14.30
CA ALA A 26 10.20 -16.00 -13.05
C ALA A 26 9.54 -15.26 -11.86
N PRO A 27 9.17 -15.96 -10.77
CA PRO A 27 8.45 -15.35 -9.66
C PRO A 27 9.35 -14.44 -8.81
N LEU A 28 8.87 -13.23 -8.52
CA LEU A 28 9.50 -12.26 -7.62
C LEU A 28 8.48 -11.78 -6.59
N VAL A 29 8.70 -12.08 -5.31
CA VAL A 29 7.89 -11.48 -4.23
C VAL A 29 8.45 -10.10 -3.93
N PHE A 30 7.64 -9.07 -4.15
CA PHE A 30 8.05 -7.68 -3.92
C PHE A 30 7.45 -7.14 -2.62
N HIS A 31 8.28 -6.51 -1.79
CA HIS A 31 7.86 -5.86 -0.57
C HIS A 31 7.95 -4.34 -0.73
N HIS A 32 6.82 -3.72 -1.06
CA HIS A 32 6.72 -2.25 -1.12
C HIS A 32 6.97 -1.60 0.25
N GLY A 33 7.39 -0.33 0.21
CA GLY A 33 7.46 0.55 1.37
C GLY A 33 6.07 0.95 1.91
N THR A 34 6.04 1.90 2.82
CA THR A 34 4.79 2.61 3.18
C THR A 34 4.22 3.29 1.94
N PRO A 35 2.92 3.22 1.65
CA PRO A 35 1.77 2.81 2.47
C PRO A 35 1.43 1.30 2.55
N GLY A 36 2.27 0.37 2.07
CA GLY A 36 2.00 -1.05 2.33
C GLY A 36 0.92 -1.69 1.43
N LEU A 37 0.69 -1.14 0.24
CA LEU A 37 -0.38 -1.56 -0.69
C LEU A 37 0.17 -2.03 -2.03
N ARG A 38 -0.34 -3.18 -2.51
CA ARG A 38 0.03 -3.80 -3.79
C ARG A 38 -0.16 -2.92 -5.02
N VAL A 39 -1.13 -2.00 -4.98
CA VAL A 39 -1.50 -1.16 -6.14
C VAL A 39 -0.37 -0.24 -6.60
N LEU A 40 0.56 0.09 -5.71
CA LEU A 40 1.72 0.91 -6.04
C LEU A 40 2.72 0.16 -6.92
N ASP A 41 2.65 -1.17 -6.93
CA ASP A 41 3.56 -2.03 -7.68
C ASP A 41 3.12 -2.20 -9.15
N GLU A 42 1.98 -1.63 -9.56
CA GLU A 42 1.61 -1.50 -10.98
C GLU A 42 2.68 -0.72 -11.77
N LEU A 43 3.42 0.17 -11.11
CA LEU A 43 4.59 0.86 -11.67
C LEU A 43 5.69 -0.09 -12.15
N LEU A 44 5.74 -1.32 -11.63
CA LEU A 44 6.73 -2.33 -12.01
C LEU A 44 6.25 -3.20 -13.17
N SER A 45 4.98 -3.11 -13.58
CA SER A 45 4.35 -4.08 -14.49
C SER A 45 5.04 -4.16 -15.85
N ASP A 46 5.28 -3.02 -16.49
CA ASP A 46 5.88 -3.00 -17.84
C ASP A 46 7.32 -3.53 -17.81
N ALA A 47 8.12 -3.05 -16.86
CA ALA A 47 9.49 -3.52 -16.67
C ALA A 47 9.55 -5.02 -16.33
N ALA A 48 8.63 -5.53 -15.52
CA ALA A 48 8.54 -6.94 -15.19
C ALA A 48 8.20 -7.80 -16.41
N ARG A 49 7.23 -7.36 -17.22
CA ARG A 49 6.85 -8.04 -18.47
C ARG A 49 7.99 -8.08 -19.48
N GLU A 50 8.69 -6.97 -19.69
CA GLU A 50 9.86 -6.91 -20.58
C GLU A 50 10.99 -7.86 -20.16
N ARG A 51 11.04 -8.25 -18.88
CA ARG A 51 12.07 -9.12 -18.32
C ARG A 51 11.59 -10.55 -18.08
N GLY A 52 10.36 -10.91 -18.46
CA GLY A 52 9.79 -12.23 -18.19
C GLY A 52 9.72 -12.53 -16.69
N VAL A 53 9.32 -11.53 -15.90
CA VAL A 53 9.20 -11.63 -14.44
C VAL A 53 7.73 -11.55 -14.05
N ARG A 54 7.34 -12.42 -13.11
CA ARG A 54 6.05 -12.39 -12.43
C ARG A 54 6.22 -11.75 -11.06
N VAL A 55 5.85 -10.48 -10.92
CA VAL A 55 5.85 -9.82 -9.62
C VAL A 55 4.64 -10.27 -8.82
N ILE A 56 4.86 -10.68 -7.57
CA ILE A 56 3.84 -11.02 -6.58
C ILE A 56 3.93 -9.98 -5.47
N ALA A 57 2.89 -9.16 -5.33
CA ALA A 57 2.84 -8.03 -4.43
C ALA A 57 1.76 -8.25 -3.35
N PRO A 58 2.11 -8.78 -2.17
CA PRO A 58 1.19 -8.90 -1.05
C PRO A 58 0.94 -7.56 -0.37
N ASP A 59 -0.29 -7.28 0.03
CA ASP A 59 -0.58 -6.18 0.96
C ASP A 59 0.02 -6.48 2.33
N ARG A 60 0.46 -5.44 3.05
CA ARG A 60 0.88 -5.61 4.44
C ARG A 60 -0.33 -5.98 5.34
N PRO A 61 -0.14 -6.75 6.43
CA PRO A 61 -1.20 -7.01 7.40
C PRO A 61 -1.87 -5.71 7.85
N GLY A 62 -3.20 -5.71 7.90
CA GLY A 62 -4.01 -4.51 8.15
C GLY A 62 -4.38 -3.73 6.88
N PHE A 63 -3.56 -3.74 5.82
CA PHE A 63 -3.78 -2.96 4.60
C PHE A 63 -4.60 -3.69 3.52
N GLY A 64 -4.71 -5.02 3.58
CA GLY A 64 -5.48 -5.78 2.59
C GLY A 64 -6.96 -5.99 2.91
N GLY A 65 -7.41 -5.62 4.12
CA GLY A 65 -8.70 -6.04 4.67
C GLY A 65 -9.75 -4.94 4.90
N GLU A 66 -10.81 -5.32 5.61
CA GLU A 66 -11.98 -4.53 6.04
C GLU A 66 -11.75 -3.74 7.33
N ILE A 67 -10.56 -3.82 7.92
CA ILE A 67 -10.26 -3.08 9.14
C ILE A 67 -10.17 -1.60 8.79
N PRO A 68 -10.89 -0.71 9.51
CA PRO A 68 -10.78 0.70 9.26
C PRO A 68 -9.37 1.22 9.55
N ILE A 69 -8.80 1.98 8.61
CA ILE A 69 -7.43 2.52 8.76
C ILE A 69 -7.47 4.04 8.70
N ARG A 70 -6.78 4.68 9.64
CA ARG A 70 -6.45 6.11 9.56
C ARG A 70 -4.98 6.24 9.17
N MET A 71 -4.73 6.96 8.09
CA MET A 71 -3.40 7.18 7.54
C MET A 71 -3.13 8.68 7.55
N TRP A 72 -1.93 9.06 7.94
CA TRP A 72 -1.44 10.43 7.79
C TRP A 72 -0.30 10.44 6.78
N HIS A 73 -0.25 11.46 5.92
CA HIS A 73 0.80 11.62 4.91
C HIS A 73 1.23 13.09 4.81
N GLY A 74 2.53 13.33 4.70
CA GLY A 74 3.08 14.67 4.50
C GLY A 74 2.85 15.15 3.06
N THR A 75 2.36 16.37 2.87
CA THR A 75 2.13 16.92 1.52
C THR A 75 3.43 17.22 0.76
N ASP A 76 4.54 17.41 1.48
CA ASP A 76 5.88 17.67 0.93
C ASP A 76 6.83 16.47 1.19
N ASP A 77 6.30 15.26 1.10
CA ASP A 77 7.08 14.03 1.24
C ASP A 77 7.96 13.78 0.00
N GLY A 78 9.27 14.04 0.15
CA GLY A 78 10.27 13.79 -0.89
C GLY A 78 10.62 12.31 -1.14
N ASN A 79 10.19 11.39 -0.27
CA ASN A 79 10.42 9.96 -0.43
C ASN A 79 9.27 9.29 -1.20
N VAL A 80 8.03 9.64 -0.86
CA VAL A 80 6.82 9.07 -1.45
C VAL A 80 5.89 10.20 -1.91
N PRO A 81 5.81 10.48 -3.22
CA PRO A 81 4.94 11.52 -3.74
C PRO A 81 3.48 11.30 -3.32
N LEU A 82 2.78 12.39 -3.03
CA LEU A 82 1.41 12.36 -2.50
C LEU A 82 0.38 11.78 -3.49
N ASP A 83 0.55 12.00 -4.79
CA ASP A 83 -0.43 11.57 -5.79
C ASP A 83 -0.60 10.04 -5.88
N PRO A 84 0.48 9.23 -5.95
CA PRO A 84 0.39 7.78 -5.79
C PRO A 84 -0.30 7.34 -4.49
N VAL A 85 -0.05 8.04 -3.37
CA VAL A 85 -0.72 7.74 -2.09
C VAL A 85 -2.22 8.01 -2.21
N ARG A 86 -2.63 9.19 -2.69
CA ARG A 86 -4.05 9.48 -2.94
C ARG A 86 -4.69 8.43 -3.83
N ALA A 87 -4.04 8.06 -4.94
CA ALA A 87 -4.55 7.05 -5.86
C ALA A 87 -4.77 5.69 -5.17
N ALA A 88 -3.81 5.23 -4.36
CA ALA A 88 -3.90 3.97 -3.64
C ALA A 88 -5.04 3.94 -2.61
N TRP A 89 -5.40 5.08 -2.04
CA TRP A 89 -6.43 5.20 -1.00
C TRP A 89 -7.83 5.57 -1.52
N ARG A 90 -7.96 6.08 -2.75
CA ARG A 90 -9.25 6.44 -3.37
C ARG A 90 -10.30 5.32 -3.37
N CYS A 91 -9.87 4.07 -3.54
CA CYS A 91 -10.78 2.92 -3.65
C CYS A 91 -11.02 2.19 -2.32
N ARG A 92 -10.72 2.83 -1.19
CA ARG A 92 -10.74 2.20 0.15
C ARG A 92 -11.73 2.94 1.07
N PRO A 93 -13.03 2.62 1.00
CA PRO A 93 -14.05 3.32 1.78
C PRO A 93 -13.86 3.18 3.31
N GLU A 94 -13.26 2.08 3.75
CA GLU A 94 -12.96 1.83 5.17
C GLU A 94 -11.77 2.66 5.69
N ALA A 95 -11.15 3.48 4.83
CA ALA A 95 -9.84 4.05 5.09
C ALA A 95 -9.89 5.58 4.97
N THR A 96 -9.39 6.29 5.98
CA THR A 96 -9.28 7.75 5.99
C THR A 96 -7.83 8.15 5.77
N LEU A 97 -7.58 8.96 4.73
CA LEU A 97 -6.30 9.63 4.50
C LEU A 97 -6.38 11.07 5.02
N SER A 98 -5.48 11.44 5.92
CA SER A 98 -5.29 12.77 6.44
C SER A 98 -3.98 13.35 5.92
N GLU A 99 -4.08 14.36 5.09
CA GLU A 99 -2.91 15.06 4.55
C GLU A 99 -2.47 16.15 5.54
N VAL A 100 -1.16 16.27 5.75
CA VAL A 100 -0.58 17.24 6.69
C VAL A 100 0.51 18.02 5.98
N GLU A 101 0.50 19.35 6.14
CA GLU A 101 1.53 20.24 5.58
C GLU A 101 2.88 20.05 6.28
N THR A 102 3.62 19.04 5.83
CA THR A 102 4.87 18.61 6.44
C THR A 102 5.63 17.66 5.51
N ASP A 103 6.90 17.41 5.81
CA ASP A 103 7.74 16.44 5.11
C ASP A 103 7.48 15.00 5.60
N HIS A 104 8.26 14.04 5.08
CA HIS A 104 8.15 12.64 5.46
C HIS A 104 8.22 12.40 6.98
N LEU A 105 9.17 13.04 7.68
CA LEU A 105 9.41 12.80 9.10
C LEU A 105 8.53 13.66 10.00
N GLY A 106 8.20 14.87 9.58
CA GLY A 106 7.30 15.74 10.33
C GLY A 106 5.88 15.18 10.42
N SER A 107 5.48 14.32 9.47
CA SER A 107 4.23 13.55 9.57
C SER A 107 4.16 12.69 10.85
N LEU A 108 5.30 12.15 11.32
CA LEU A 108 5.36 11.36 12.56
C LEU A 108 5.06 12.20 13.80
N LEU A 109 5.50 13.47 13.80
CA LEU A 109 5.22 14.41 14.89
C LEU A 109 3.77 14.91 14.85
N ALA A 110 3.21 15.08 13.65
CA ALA A 110 1.81 15.45 13.48
C ALA A 110 0.86 14.33 13.94
N VAL A 111 1.18 13.07 13.61
CA VAL A 111 0.44 11.88 14.05
C VAL A 111 0.39 11.79 15.57
N ARG A 112 1.48 12.14 16.27
CA ARG A 112 1.53 12.08 17.73
C ARG A 112 0.35 12.81 18.38
N ASN A 113 0.06 14.03 17.94
CA ASN A 113 -1.03 14.81 18.52
C ASN A 113 -2.40 14.17 18.21
N ALA A 114 -2.62 13.77 16.96
CA ALA A 114 -3.86 13.11 16.54
C ALA A 114 -4.09 11.76 17.26
N MET A 115 -3.01 11.02 17.55
CA MET A 115 -3.07 9.77 18.30
C MET A 115 -3.47 9.98 19.76
N VAL A 116 -3.00 11.06 20.40
CA VAL A 116 -3.41 11.43 21.77
C VAL A 116 -4.90 11.75 21.80
N ASP A 117 -5.41 12.47 20.80
CA ASP A 117 -6.83 12.81 20.73
C ASP A 117 -7.73 11.59 20.48
N LEU A 118 -7.24 10.57 19.76
CA LEU A 118 -7.96 9.31 19.53
C LEU A 118 -8.11 8.44 20.78
N ALA A 119 -7.27 8.67 21.81
CA ALA A 119 -7.29 7.89 23.04
C ALA A 119 -8.26 8.46 24.11
N ASN A 120 -8.88 9.61 23.85
CA ASN A 120 -9.85 10.28 24.72
C ASN A 120 -11.28 10.17 24.17
#